data_AF-A0A257KS29-F1
#
_entry.id   AF-A0A257KS29-F1
#
_cell.length_a   1.000
_cell.length_b   1.000
_cell.length_c   1.000
_cell.angle_alpha   90.00
_cell.angle_beta   90.00
_cell.angle_gamma   90.00
#
_symmetry.space_group_name_H-M   'P 1'
#
loop_
_entity.id
_entity.type
_entity.pdbx_description
1 polymer ?
#
loop_
_entity_poly.entity_id
_entity_poly.type
_entity_poly.pdbx_seq_one_letter_code
_entity_poly.pdbx_strand_id
1 'polypeptide(L)' 'MTEAAPIDAISESERLDVAADEAIAACGGDMRSTIRALILANEFLEFELQTQVSRGFTRGVRHGRIKTYSG' A
#
# COMPACT_ATOMS: atom_id res chain seq x y z
N MET A 1 17.82 -4.34 -18.01
CA MET A 1 17.46 -3.16 -17.20
C MET A 1 16.56 -2.34 -18.09
N THR A 2 15.25 -2.55 -17.99
CA THR A 2 14.27 -1.84 -18.83
C THR A 2 13.93 -0.56 -18.09
N GLU A 3 14.50 0.54 -18.54
CA GLU A 3 14.13 1.90 -18.15
C GLU A 3 12.67 2.13 -18.57
N ALA A 4 11.73 1.97 -17.64
CA ALA A 4 10.34 2.35 -17.87
C ALA A 4 10.27 3.88 -17.91
N ALA A 5 9.76 4.40 -19.02
CA ALA A 5 9.79 5.80 -19.41
C ALA A 5 8.96 6.69 -18.45
N PRO A 6 9.24 8.01 -18.40
CA PRO A 6 8.55 8.98 -17.52
C PRO A 6 7.02 9.07 -17.72
N ILE A 7 6.48 8.52 -18.82
CA ILE A 7 5.05 8.51 -19.13
C ILE A 7 4.28 7.57 -18.19
N ASP A 8 4.87 6.42 -17.81
CA ASP A 8 4.23 5.47 -16.91
C ASP A 8 4.10 6.05 -15.49
N ALA A 9 5.12 6.81 -15.05
CA ALA A 9 5.11 7.49 -13.76
C ALA A 9 4.08 8.62 -13.67
N ILE A 10 3.87 9.37 -14.76
CA ILE A 10 2.82 10.41 -14.83
C ILE A 10 1.44 9.77 -14.75
N SER A 11 1.21 8.67 -15.48
CA SER A 11 -0.07 7.96 -15.43
C SER A 11 -0.38 7.38 -14.05
N GLU A 12 0.63 6.90 -13.32
CA GLU A 12 0.44 6.39 -11.97
C GLU A 12 0.14 7.54 -10.99
N SER A 13 0.82 8.68 -11.13
CA SER A 13 0.50 9.87 -10.33
C SER A 13 -0.94 10.32 -10.53
N GLU A 14 -1.41 10.41 -11.78
CA GLU A 14 -2.79 10.80 -12.08
C GLU A 14 -3.81 9.82 -11.49
N ARG A 15 -3.52 8.52 -11.54
CA ARG A 15 -4.37 7.51 -10.91
C ARG A 15 -4.41 7.64 -9.39
N LEU A 16 -3.26 7.95 -8.77
CA LEU A 16 -3.18 8.17 -7.33
C LEU A 16 -3.91 9.45 -6.92
N ASP A 17 -3.82 10.52 -7.71
CA ASP A 17 -4.53 11.77 -7.46
C ASP A 17 -6.06 11.56 -7.50
N VAL A 18 -6.57 10.83 -8.50
CA VAL A 18 -8.00 10.47 -8.57
C VAL A 18 -8.43 9.65 -7.36
N ALA A 19 -7.65 8.64 -6.97
CA ALA A 19 -7.96 7.82 -5.80
C ALA A 19 -7.92 8.62 -4.49
N ALA A 20 -7.00 9.58 -4.38
CA ALA A 20 -6.91 10.48 -3.23
C ALA A 20 -8.15 11.38 -3.13
N ASP A 21 -8.59 11.96 -4.25
CA ASP A 21 -9.81 12.77 -4.31
C ASP A 21 -11.05 11.96 -3.92
N GLU A 22 -11.17 10.72 -4.38
CA GLU A 22 -12.24 9.81 -3.98
C GLU A 22 -12.22 9.51 -2.48
N ALA A 23 -11.04 9.24 -1.90
CA ALA A 23 -10.90 8.98 -0.47
C ALA A 23 -11.22 10.21 0.39
N ILE A 24 -10.86 11.41 -0.09
CA ILE A 24 -11.20 12.68 0.56
C ILE A 24 -12.72 12.91 0.50
N ALA A 25 -13.34 12.69 -0.66
CA ALA A 25 -14.78 12.82 -0.84
C ALA A 25 -15.55 11.84 0.07
N ALA A 26 -15.09 10.60 0.20
CA ALA A 26 -15.68 9.59 1.07
C ALA A 26 -15.62 9.98 2.57
N CYS A 27 -14.65 10.80 2.97
CA CYS A 27 -14.53 11.33 4.33
C CYS A 27 -15.16 12.72 4.50
N GLY A 28 -15.99 13.16 3.55
CA GLY A 28 -16.67 14.45 3.61
C GLY A 28 -15.73 15.66 3.48
N GLY A 29 -14.55 15.47 2.87
CA GLY A 29 -13.55 16.53 2.71
C GLY A 29 -12.59 16.71 3.89
N ASP A 30 -12.74 15.96 4.99
CA ASP A 30 -11.82 16.04 6.13
C ASP A 30 -10.55 15.21 5.89
N MET A 31 -9.48 15.90 5.48
CA MET A 31 -8.16 15.32 5.25
C MET A 31 -7.63 14.55 6.48
N ARG A 32 -7.90 15.00 7.71
CA ARG A 32 -7.38 14.32 8.92
C ARG A 32 -8.09 12.99 9.13
N SER A 33 -9.39 12.94 8.87
CA SER A 33 -10.17 11.69 8.89
C SER A 33 -9.77 10.76 7.76
N THR A 34 -9.53 11.28 6.54
CA THR A 34 -9.01 10.50 5.41
C THR A 34 -7.67 9.86 5.73
N ILE A 35 -6.70 10.62 6.25
CA ILE A 35 -5.38 10.07 6.61
C ILE A 35 -5.50 8.98 7.67
N ARG A 36 -6.34 9.16 8.69
CA ARG A 36 -6.58 8.12 9.71
C ARG A 36 -7.20 6.87 9.11
N ALA A 37 -8.18 7.01 8.21
CA ALA A 37 -8.82 5.90 7.53
C ALA A 37 -7.81 5.12 6.65
N LEU A 38 -6.94 5.82 5.91
CA LEU A 38 -5.92 5.19 5.09
C LEU A 38 -4.85 4.46 5.93
N ILE A 39 -4.41 5.03 7.06
CA ILE A 39 -3.51 4.35 7.99
C ILE A 39 -4.14 3.07 8.51
N LEU A 40 -5.39 3.13 8.97
CA LEU A 40 -6.13 1.97 9.47
C LEU A 40 -6.32 0.90 8.38
N ALA A 41 -6.63 1.31 7.15
CA ALA A 41 -6.75 0.38 6.02
C ALA A 41 -5.42 -0.31 5.70
N ASN A 42 -4.30 0.42 5.75
CA ASN A 42 -2.98 -0.16 5.55
C ASN A 42 -2.63 -1.17 6.65
N GLU A 43 -2.84 -0.82 7.94
CA GLU A 43 -2.62 -1.73 9.07
C GLU A 43 -3.49 -3.00 8.95
N PHE A 44 -4.74 -2.85 8.49
CA PHE A 44 -5.64 -3.97 8.26
C PHE A 44 -5.12 -4.91 7.16
N LEU A 45 -4.70 -4.36 6.02
CA LEU A 45 -4.14 -5.16 4.91
C LEU A 45 -2.84 -5.87 5.32
N GLU A 46 -1.97 -5.20 6.07
CA GLU A 46 -0.75 -5.81 6.61
C GLU A 46 -1.07 -6.97 7.55
N PHE A 47 -2.07 -6.80 8.42
CA PHE A 47 -2.54 -7.86 9.30
C PHE A 47 -3.12 -9.05 8.53
N GLU A 48 -3.96 -8.80 7.51
CA GLU A 48 -4.49 -9.86 6.65
C GLU A 48 -3.37 -10.64 5.94
N LEU A 49 -2.37 -9.95 5.41
CA LEU A 49 -1.21 -10.60 4.80
C LEU A 49 -0.45 -11.47 5.81
N GLN A 50 -0.21 -10.96 7.02
CA GLN A 50 0.49 -11.73 8.07
C GLN A 50 -0.29 -12.96 8.52
N THR A 51 -1.62 -12.92 8.48
CA THR A 51 -2.46 -14.06 8.88
C THR A 51 -2.62 -15.09 7.76
N GLN A 52 -2.54 -14.69 6.50
CA GLN A 52 -2.74 -15.56 5.34
C GLN A 52 -1.45 -16.17 4.77
N VAL A 53 -0.26 -15.79 5.27
CA VAL A 53 1.00 -16.35 4.77
C VAL A 53 1.27 -17.78 5.25
N SER A 54 1.83 -18.59 4.35
CA SER A 54 2.23 -19.97 4.67
C SER A 54 3.37 -20.02 5.70
N ARG A 55 3.42 -21.10 6.49
CA ARG A 55 4.52 -21.35 7.45
C ARG A 55 5.91 -21.34 6.79
N GLY A 56 5.99 -21.75 5.53
CA GLY A 56 7.22 -21.73 4.73
C GLY A 56 7.69 -20.30 4.45
N PHE A 57 6.77 -19.40 4.09
CA PHE A 57 7.04 -17.98 3.92
C PHE A 57 7.52 -17.34 5.23
N THR A 58 6.82 -17.55 6.34
CA THR A 58 7.21 -17.03 7.67
C THR A 58 8.62 -17.48 8.06
N ARG A 59 8.95 -18.76 7.81
CA ARG A 59 10.30 -19.29 8.05
C ARG A 59 11.33 -18.62 7.12
N GLY A 60 11.00 -18.43 5.84
CA GLY A 60 11.87 -17.73 4.88
C GLY A 60 12.22 -16.31 5.31
N VAL A 61 11.22 -15.54 5.76
CA VAL A 61 11.39 -14.18 6.30
C VAL A 61 12.29 -14.20 7.55
N ARG A 62 12.01 -15.08 8.53
CA ARG A 62 12.82 -15.19 9.76
C ARG A 62 14.29 -15.53 9.53
N HIS A 63 14.60 -16.24 8.45
CA HIS A 63 15.98 -16.61 8.09
C HIS A 63 16.61 -15.64 7.08
N GLY A 64 15.96 -14.51 6.78
CA GLY A 64 16.47 -13.51 5.84
C GLY A 64 16.51 -13.97 4.37
N ARG A 65 15.81 -15.05 4.03
CA ARG A 65 15.73 -15.59 2.66
C ARG A 65 14.70 -14.87 1.80
N ILE A 66 13.74 -14.19 2.44
CA ILE A 66 12.67 -13.42 1.79
C ILE A 66 12.69 -12.02 2.40
N LYS A 67 12.67 -10.98 1.55
CA LYS A 67 12.54 -9.58 1.96
C LYS A 67 11.07 -9.17 1.89
N THR A 68 10.56 -8.59 2.98
CA THR A 68 9.24 -7.94 3.01
C THR A 68 9.43 -6.43 2.93
N TYR A 69 8.42 -5.73 2.43
CA TYR A 69 8.34 -4.28 2.57
C TYR A 69 8.25 -3.93 4.07
N SER A 70 9.00 -2.93 4.53
CA SER A 70 9.12 -2.58 5.96
C SER A 70 8.53 -1.21 6.32
N GLY A 71 7.82 -0.57 5.40
CA GLY A 71 7.48 0.85 5.52
C GLY A 71 8.62 1.72 5.02
#